data_AF-A0A0F9RM62-F1
#
_entry.id   AF-A0A0F9RM62-F1
#
_cell.length_a   1.000
_cell.length_b   1.000
_cell.length_c   1.000
_cell.angle_alpha   90.00
_cell.angle_beta   90.00
_cell.angle_gamma   90.00
#
_symmetry.space_group_name_H-M   'P 1'
#
loop_
_entity.id
_entity.type
_entity.pdbx_description
1 polymer ?
#
loop_
_entity_poly.entity_id
_entity_poly.type
_entity_poly.pdbx_seq_one_letter_code
_entity_poly.pdbx_strand_id
1 'polypeptide(L)'
;MPVIIPKKVYLTVVAAAVRFANTRIPKDDWLEVSGIFIGVIDGDDVKISEAYPIMHQELDRDAVIDQYKFSDDDYVSFAIIDEEAFSRDPPEFTVGWWHTHPGFKVMMSHIDIRTTYSYQQNNPLALSLVFNPTRLTRQVEVANKKGDPDIQLKNDPGFKIFRLDALDPNASYHSVDFKIEGYDNAQHVVQLTNKFIVDATNFFPKDNLTQTYEKIINERIVELDSLILGTEEYLTSLIHRGEKARIPEVLENQSQEIRKFVAETFVKIEKIKEFMDYLEYKEKQTIVPKVDKILKKWNDIVAGLDKRLKELSKKF
;
A
#
# COMPACT_ATOMS: atom_id res chain seq x y z
N MET A 1 17.92 1.29 22.70
CA MET A 1 16.50 0.94 22.91
C MET A 1 15.85 0.92 21.53
N PRO A 2 15.94 -0.19 20.78
CA PRO A 2 15.39 -0.24 19.44
C PRO A 2 13.86 -0.28 19.45
N VAL A 3 13.27 0.44 18.50
CA VAL A 3 11.89 0.21 18.08
C VAL A 3 11.88 -1.01 17.14
N ILE A 4 11.08 -2.02 17.45
CA ILE A 4 10.97 -3.24 16.65
C ILE A 4 9.76 -3.11 15.72
N ILE A 5 10.02 -3.16 14.42
CA ILE A 5 9.03 -2.93 13.36
C ILE A 5 8.91 -4.17 12.48
N PRO A 6 7.79 -4.92 12.56
CA PRO A 6 7.52 -6.01 11.64
C PRO A 6 7.45 -5.53 10.18
N LYS A 7 7.82 -6.40 9.24
CA LYS A 7 7.72 -6.12 7.80
C LYS A 7 6.34 -5.57 7.40
N LYS A 8 5.25 -6.17 7.90
CA LYS A 8 3.87 -5.75 7.60
C LYS A 8 3.63 -4.30 8.02
N VAL A 9 3.99 -3.93 9.25
CA VAL A 9 3.88 -2.57 9.79
C VAL A 9 4.63 -1.57 8.92
N TYR A 10 5.88 -1.90 8.55
CA TYR A 10 6.67 -1.06 7.66
C TYR A 10 6.02 -0.89 6.28
N LEU A 11 5.55 -1.99 5.67
CA LEU A 11 4.88 -1.95 4.38
C LEU A 11 3.56 -1.17 4.41
N THR A 12 2.84 -1.16 5.54
CA THR A 12 1.63 -0.32 5.70
C THR A 12 1.97 1.16 5.59
N VAL A 13 3.00 1.63 6.29
CA VAL A 13 3.47 3.02 6.20
C VAL A 13 3.88 3.35 4.76
N VAL A 14 4.63 2.44 4.11
CA VAL A 14 5.07 2.62 2.72
C VAL A 14 3.89 2.68 1.76
N ALA A 15 2.93 1.76 1.86
CA ALA A 15 1.77 1.70 0.98
C ALA A 15 0.90 2.95 1.09
N ALA A 16 0.62 3.37 2.33
CA ALA A 16 -0.14 4.57 2.60
C ALA A 16 0.56 5.82 2.04
N ALA A 17 1.87 5.98 2.28
CA ALA A 17 2.64 7.08 1.73
C ALA A 17 2.64 7.09 0.19
N VAL A 18 2.92 5.94 -0.43
CA VAL A 18 3.05 5.82 -1.88
C VAL A 18 1.71 6.05 -2.59
N ARG A 19 0.59 5.64 -1.98
CA ARG A 19 -0.75 5.90 -2.54
C ARG A 19 -0.98 7.38 -2.82
N PHE A 20 -0.50 8.26 -1.94
CA PHE A 20 -0.73 9.71 -2.04
C PHE A 20 0.49 10.50 -2.53
N ALA A 21 1.68 9.90 -2.57
CA ALA A 21 2.89 10.52 -3.06
C ALA A 21 3.78 9.52 -3.82
N ASN A 22 3.60 9.47 -5.14
CA ASN A 22 4.40 8.65 -6.05
C ASN A 22 4.63 9.34 -7.40
N THR A 23 5.42 8.71 -8.27
CA THR A 23 5.86 9.28 -9.55
C THR A 23 4.74 9.48 -10.58
N ARG A 24 3.54 8.93 -10.37
CA ARG A 24 2.36 9.16 -11.23
C ARG A 24 1.53 10.36 -10.80
N ILE A 25 1.80 10.90 -9.61
CA ILE A 25 1.12 12.06 -9.06
C ILE A 25 2.07 13.26 -9.23
N PRO A 26 1.61 14.38 -9.81
CA PRO A 26 2.40 15.61 -9.83
C PRO A 26 2.89 15.95 -8.43
N LYS A 27 4.15 16.38 -8.29
CA LYS A 27 4.76 16.61 -6.97
C LYS A 27 3.98 17.64 -6.14
N ASP A 28 3.41 18.64 -6.80
CA ASP A 28 2.60 19.69 -6.16
C ASP A 28 1.24 19.18 -5.66
N ASP A 29 0.84 17.95 -6.04
CA ASP A 29 -0.39 17.27 -5.59
C ASP A 29 -0.09 16.11 -4.62
N TRP A 30 1.16 15.98 -4.16
CA TRP A 30 1.53 15.02 -3.11
C TRP A 30 0.94 15.46 -1.78
N LEU A 31 0.40 14.50 -1.03
CA LEU A 31 -0.26 14.76 0.25
C LEU A 31 0.45 14.02 1.37
N GLU A 32 0.53 14.63 2.54
CA GLU A 32 0.92 13.93 3.75
C GLU A 32 -0.20 12.99 4.20
N VAL A 33 0.23 11.87 4.77
CA VAL A 33 -0.59 10.80 5.32
C VAL A 33 -0.08 10.51 6.71
N SER A 34 -0.98 10.19 7.63
CA SER A 34 -0.66 9.82 9.00
C SER A 34 -1.50 8.66 9.51
N GLY A 35 -1.01 8.09 10.60
CA GLY A 35 -1.64 6.99 11.26
C GLY A 35 -1.01 6.70 12.61
N ILE A 36 -1.41 5.56 13.17
CA ILE A 36 -1.01 5.16 14.52
C ILE A 36 -0.36 3.81 14.53
N PHE A 37 0.41 3.57 15.58
CA PHE A 37 1.01 2.28 15.88
C PHE A 37 0.38 1.67 17.11
N ILE A 38 -0.01 0.41 16.99
CA ILE A 38 -0.41 -0.44 18.10
C ILE A 38 0.74 -1.37 18.44
N GLY A 39 0.93 -1.65 19.72
CA GLY A 39 1.92 -2.60 20.17
C GLY A 39 2.03 -2.69 21.68
N VAL A 40 3.21 -3.10 22.12
CA VAL A 40 3.54 -3.25 23.54
C VAL A 40 4.89 -2.60 23.86
N ILE A 41 5.06 -2.27 25.12
CA ILE A 41 6.33 -1.84 25.69
C ILE A 41 6.88 -3.00 26.51
N ASP A 42 8.10 -3.42 26.21
CA ASP A 42 8.81 -4.49 26.92
C ASP A 42 10.13 -3.94 27.45
N GLY A 43 10.13 -3.57 28.74
CA GLY A 43 11.21 -2.78 29.33
C GLY A 43 11.31 -1.42 28.64
N ASP A 44 12.43 -1.19 27.98
CA ASP A 44 12.70 0.04 27.23
C ASP A 44 12.45 -0.08 25.72
N ASP A 45 12.14 -1.29 25.25
CA ASP A 45 11.91 -1.57 23.83
C ASP A 45 10.43 -1.38 23.48
N VAL A 46 10.18 -0.75 22.33
CA VAL A 46 8.83 -0.59 21.78
C VAL A 46 8.65 -1.60 20.67
N LYS A 47 7.74 -2.56 20.85
CA LYS A 47 7.41 -3.61 19.88
C LYS A 47 6.11 -3.24 19.20
N ILE A 48 6.18 -2.86 17.93
CA ILE A 48 4.99 -2.51 17.15
C ILE A 48 4.39 -3.81 16.60
N SER A 49 3.09 -4.01 16.77
CA SER A 49 2.35 -5.15 16.22
C SER A 49 1.63 -4.79 14.92
N GLU A 50 0.98 -3.62 14.88
CA GLU A 50 0.17 -3.17 13.74
C GLU A 50 0.36 -1.67 13.49
N ALA A 51 0.15 -1.27 12.23
CA ALA A 51 0.04 0.13 11.82
C ALA A 51 -1.31 0.34 11.16
N TYR A 52 -1.96 1.46 11.49
CA TYR A 52 -3.24 1.84 10.91
C TYR A 52 -3.12 3.22 10.27
N PRO A 53 -3.27 3.34 8.93
CA PRO A 53 -3.50 4.63 8.30
C PRO A 53 -4.85 5.18 8.77
N ILE A 54 -4.85 6.44 9.21
CA ILE A 54 -6.04 7.10 9.75
C ILE A 54 -6.52 8.18 8.80
N MET A 55 -5.59 9.02 8.32
CA MET A 55 -5.94 10.16 7.49
C MET A 55 -4.84 10.52 6.51
N HIS A 56 -5.26 11.19 5.44
CA HIS A 56 -4.42 11.96 4.53
C HIS A 56 -4.90 13.41 4.52
N GLN A 57 -3.99 14.32 4.19
CA GLN A 57 -4.32 15.72 3.99
C GLN A 57 -5.30 15.89 2.83
N GLU A 58 -6.19 16.87 2.94
CA GLU A 58 -6.99 17.34 1.81
C GLU A 58 -6.25 18.47 1.09
N LEU A 59 -6.25 18.44 -0.24
CA LEU A 59 -5.62 19.49 -1.03
C LEU A 59 -6.49 20.75 -1.01
N ASP A 60 -6.10 21.75 -0.24
CA ASP A 60 -6.69 23.09 -0.28
C ASP A 60 -5.69 24.08 -0.90
N ARG A 61 -5.92 24.43 -2.17
CA ARG A 61 -5.04 25.33 -2.93
C ARG A 61 -5.16 26.80 -2.49
N ASP A 62 -6.21 27.13 -1.74
CA ASP A 62 -6.46 28.48 -1.22
C ASP A 62 -6.06 28.61 0.25
N ALA A 63 -5.64 27.51 0.89
CA ALA A 63 -5.15 27.52 2.26
C ALA A 63 -3.81 28.27 2.35
N VAL A 64 -3.74 29.20 3.32
CA VAL A 64 -2.50 29.93 3.65
C VAL A 64 -1.53 29.04 4.45
N ILE A 65 -2.06 28.01 5.12
CA ILE A 65 -1.32 27.05 5.95
C ILE A 65 -1.99 25.68 5.78
N ASP A 66 -1.23 24.65 5.41
CA ASP A 66 -1.69 23.26 5.41
C ASP A 66 -2.12 22.86 6.83
N GLN A 67 -3.38 22.42 6.99
CA GLN A 67 -3.91 22.03 8.30
C GLN A 67 -3.82 20.52 8.47
N TYR A 68 -2.87 20.09 9.30
CA TYR A 68 -2.88 18.74 9.85
C TYR A 68 -3.99 18.66 10.93
N LYS A 69 -5.13 18.06 10.58
CA LYS A 69 -6.27 17.96 11.49
C LYS A 69 -7.07 16.68 11.25
N PHE A 70 -7.25 15.90 12.31
CA PHE A 70 -8.17 14.76 12.32
C PHE A 70 -9.62 15.26 12.20
N SER A 71 -10.38 14.63 11.32
CA SER A 71 -11.83 14.73 11.24
C SER A 71 -12.50 13.96 12.38
N ASP A 72 -13.81 14.13 12.57
CA ASP A 72 -14.56 13.38 13.58
C ASP A 72 -14.47 11.86 13.34
N ASP A 73 -14.54 11.42 12.08
CA ASP A 73 -14.39 10.02 11.69
C ASP A 73 -12.99 9.46 11.99
N ASP A 74 -11.96 10.31 11.95
CA ASP A 74 -10.59 9.92 12.30
C ASP A 74 -10.46 9.65 13.80
N TYR A 75 -11.06 10.50 14.63
CA TYR A 75 -11.11 10.29 16.08
C TYR A 75 -11.92 9.04 16.45
N VAL A 76 -13.04 8.79 15.76
CA VAL A 76 -13.83 7.56 15.93
C VAL A 76 -13.00 6.33 15.55
N SER A 77 -12.32 6.37 14.40
CA SER A 77 -11.44 5.29 13.95
C SER A 77 -10.33 5.01 14.95
N PHE A 78 -9.66 6.06 15.44
CA PHE A 78 -8.64 5.96 16.47
C PHE A 78 -9.17 5.27 17.75
N ALA A 79 -10.31 5.72 18.26
CA ALA A 79 -10.89 5.19 19.49
C ALA A 79 -11.26 3.70 19.36
N ILE A 80 -11.86 3.30 18.23
CA ILE A 80 -12.20 1.90 17.98
C ILE A 80 -10.93 1.04 17.92
N ILE A 81 -9.90 1.49 17.21
CA ILE A 81 -8.64 0.74 17.08
C ILE A 81 -7.95 0.56 18.43
N ASP A 82 -7.91 1.60 19.26
CA ASP A 82 -7.27 1.55 20.58
C ASP A 82 -8.07 0.64 21.54
N GLU A 83 -9.41 0.69 21.51
CA GLU A 83 -10.27 -0.22 22.28
C GLU A 83 -10.11 -1.68 21.83
N GLU A 84 -10.11 -1.94 20.52
CA GLU A 84 -9.84 -3.27 19.96
C GLU A 84 -8.46 -3.79 20.38
N ALA A 85 -7.43 -2.96 20.36
CA ALA A 85 -6.08 -3.31 20.79
C ALA A 85 -6.03 -3.68 22.27
N PHE A 86 -6.69 -2.90 23.12
CA PHE A 86 -6.76 -3.13 24.56
C PHE A 86 -7.51 -4.43 24.90
N SER A 87 -8.44 -4.86 24.04
CA SER A 87 -9.20 -6.11 24.22
C SER A 87 -8.42 -7.40 23.88
N ARG A 88 -7.21 -7.29 23.33
CA ARG A 88 -6.35 -8.44 22.96
C ARG A 88 -5.76 -9.14 24.20
N ASP A 89 -5.24 -10.34 24.00
CA ASP A 89 -4.50 -11.09 25.02
C ASP A 89 -3.10 -11.49 24.49
N PRO A 90 -2.01 -10.88 25.00
CA PRO A 90 -1.99 -9.81 26.00
C PRO A 90 -2.54 -8.48 25.45
N PRO A 91 -3.02 -7.57 26.32
CA PRO A 91 -3.48 -6.24 25.90
C PRO A 91 -2.39 -5.45 25.20
N GLU A 92 -2.75 -4.82 24.09
CA GLU A 92 -1.90 -3.88 23.36
C GLU A 92 -2.50 -2.48 23.45
N PHE A 93 -1.72 -1.45 23.10
CA PHE A 93 -2.21 -0.07 23.12
C PHE A 93 -1.45 0.78 22.09
N THR A 94 -1.90 2.03 21.92
CA THR A 94 -1.21 2.99 21.07
C THR A 94 0.20 3.32 21.59
N VAL A 95 1.23 2.87 20.87
CA VAL A 95 2.65 3.07 21.23
C VAL A 95 3.30 4.25 20.51
N GLY A 96 2.55 4.95 19.65
CA GLY A 96 3.03 6.12 18.93
C GLY A 96 2.22 6.38 17.67
N TRP A 97 2.74 7.30 16.86
CA TRP A 97 2.13 7.71 15.61
C TRP A 97 3.18 7.80 14.50
N TRP A 98 2.70 7.89 13.27
CA TRP A 98 3.54 8.11 12.11
C TRP A 98 2.88 9.07 11.15
N HIS A 99 3.71 9.77 10.40
CA HIS A 99 3.29 10.58 9.29
C HIS A 99 4.34 10.59 8.19
N THR A 100 4.03 11.30 7.11
CA THR A 100 4.87 11.34 5.92
C THR A 100 5.22 12.77 5.57
N HIS A 101 6.44 12.97 5.06
CA HIS A 101 6.95 14.24 4.55
C HIS A 101 7.35 14.07 3.07
N PRO A 102 6.38 13.97 2.13
CA PRO A 102 6.69 13.77 0.73
C PRO A 102 7.47 14.94 0.13
N GLY A 103 8.73 14.71 -0.21
CA GLY A 103 9.57 15.73 -0.83
C GLY A 103 10.13 16.78 0.14
N PHE A 104 9.95 16.60 1.46
CA PHE A 104 10.59 17.40 2.51
C PHE A 104 11.64 16.59 3.27
N LYS A 105 12.48 17.28 4.05
CA LYS A 105 13.42 16.60 4.94
C LYS A 105 12.68 15.80 6.00
N VAL A 106 13.22 14.64 6.36
CA VAL A 106 12.72 13.85 7.50
C VAL A 106 13.17 14.49 8.80
N MET A 107 12.25 15.22 9.44
CA MET A 107 12.43 15.98 10.68
C MET A 107 11.06 16.22 11.34
N MET A 108 11.04 16.71 12.58
CA MET A 108 9.80 17.09 13.26
C MET A 108 9.51 18.58 13.05
N SER A 109 8.31 18.89 12.59
CA SER A 109 7.71 20.22 12.59
C SER A 109 7.26 20.63 14.01
N HIS A 110 6.88 21.89 14.20
CA HIS A 110 6.31 22.35 15.48
C HIS A 110 4.98 21.66 15.80
N ILE A 111 4.19 21.33 14.78
CA ILE A 111 2.95 20.58 14.94
C ILE A 111 3.29 19.15 15.37
N ASP A 112 4.28 18.53 14.75
CA ASP A 112 4.70 17.15 15.06
C ASP A 112 5.21 17.04 16.50
N ILE A 113 5.95 18.05 17.00
CA ILE A 113 6.41 18.12 18.38
C ILE A 113 5.21 18.15 19.33
N ARG A 114 4.20 18.98 19.06
CA ARG A 114 2.99 19.06 19.89
C ARG A 114 2.17 17.78 19.87
N THR A 115 2.03 17.15 18.70
CA THR A 115 1.35 15.85 18.58
C THR A 115 2.14 14.79 19.35
N THR A 116 3.45 14.71 19.19
CA THR A 116 4.26 13.73 19.93
C THR A 116 4.22 13.96 21.43
N TYR A 117 4.18 15.23 21.87
CA TYR A 117 4.00 15.59 23.26
C TYR A 117 2.70 15.00 23.83
N SER A 118 1.57 15.11 23.13
CA SER A 118 0.29 14.57 23.64
C SER A 118 0.31 13.05 23.80
N TYR A 119 0.98 12.32 22.90
CA TYR A 119 1.19 10.87 23.06
C TYR A 119 2.14 10.59 24.23
N GLN A 120 3.22 11.35 24.36
CA GLN A 120 4.21 11.17 25.43
C GLN A 120 3.70 11.51 26.84
N GLN A 121 2.62 12.29 26.96
CA GLN A 121 1.96 12.55 28.25
C GLN A 121 1.40 11.27 28.88
N ASN A 122 0.85 10.37 28.06
CA ASN A 122 0.26 9.11 28.52
C ASN A 122 1.25 7.93 28.43
N ASN A 123 2.21 8.01 27.51
CA ASN A 123 3.23 6.98 27.30
C ASN A 123 4.60 7.64 27.04
N PRO A 124 5.48 7.76 28.04
CA PRO A 124 6.78 8.42 27.87
C PRO A 124 7.68 7.83 26.77
N LEU A 125 7.45 6.58 26.35
CA LEU A 125 8.20 5.91 25.27
C LEU A 125 7.51 6.04 23.90
N ALA A 126 6.39 6.74 23.82
CA ALA A 126 5.68 6.99 22.58
C ALA A 126 6.61 7.63 21.55
N LEU A 127 6.49 7.17 20.31
CA LEU A 127 7.38 7.55 19.21
C LEU A 127 6.63 8.28 18.10
N SER A 128 7.37 9.05 17.30
CA SER A 128 6.92 9.61 16.03
C SER A 128 7.81 9.11 14.90
N LEU A 129 7.23 8.42 13.92
CA LEU A 129 7.94 8.02 12.71
C LEU A 129 7.61 8.98 11.57
N VAL A 130 8.63 9.52 10.93
CA VAL A 130 8.46 10.40 9.75
C VAL A 130 9.03 9.70 8.52
N PHE A 131 8.17 9.38 7.57
CA PHE A 131 8.54 8.67 6.34
C PHE A 131 8.55 9.60 5.12
N ASN A 132 9.51 9.43 4.20
CA ASN A 132 9.54 10.13 2.93
C ASN A 132 9.77 9.12 1.78
N PRO A 133 8.82 8.96 0.84
CA PRO A 133 8.97 8.04 -0.28
C PRO A 133 10.14 8.40 -1.22
N THR A 134 10.49 9.70 -1.33
CA THR A 134 11.66 10.16 -2.10
C THR A 134 12.96 9.69 -1.44
N ARG A 135 13.02 9.74 -0.10
CA ARG A 135 14.19 9.28 0.66
C ARG A 135 14.47 7.81 0.40
N LEU A 136 13.42 6.97 0.40
CA LEU A 136 13.52 5.55 0.11
C LEU A 136 13.90 5.26 -1.35
N THR A 137 13.17 5.85 -2.31
CA THR A 137 13.33 5.49 -3.73
C THR A 137 14.62 6.02 -4.33
N ARG A 138 15.01 7.25 -3.99
CA ARG A 138 16.23 7.89 -4.51
C ARG A 138 17.44 7.70 -3.59
N GLN A 139 17.25 7.18 -2.37
CA GLN A 139 18.30 7.04 -1.37
C GLN A 139 19.00 8.37 -1.11
N VAL A 140 18.21 9.42 -0.85
CA VAL A 140 18.73 10.77 -0.56
C VAL A 140 17.97 11.43 0.58
N GLU A 141 18.65 12.22 1.41
CA GLU A 141 18.00 13.20 2.28
C GLU A 141 17.84 14.49 1.48
N VAL A 142 16.60 14.98 1.38
CA VAL A 142 16.30 16.24 0.70
C VAL A 142 16.92 17.39 1.48
N ALA A 143 17.56 18.31 0.76
CA ALA A 143 18.13 19.51 1.34
C ALA A 143 17.07 20.38 2.05
N ASN A 144 17.48 21.05 3.13
CA ASN A 144 16.62 21.98 3.88
C ASN A 144 16.31 23.26 3.11
N LYS A 145 17.25 23.73 2.29
CA LYS A 145 17.12 24.96 1.51
C LYS A 145 17.24 24.65 0.03
N LYS A 146 16.39 25.31 -0.75
CA LYS A 146 16.44 25.23 -2.21
C LYS A 146 17.82 25.71 -2.70
N GLY A 147 18.55 24.83 -3.38
CA GLY A 147 19.88 25.10 -3.92
C GLY A 147 21.02 24.37 -3.20
N ASP A 148 20.80 23.88 -1.99
CA ASP A 148 21.77 23.00 -1.32
C ASP A 148 21.70 21.58 -1.93
N PRO A 149 22.82 20.84 -1.99
CA PRO A 149 22.82 19.49 -2.52
C PRO A 149 22.08 18.51 -1.61
N ASP A 150 21.35 17.59 -2.23
CA ASP A 150 20.81 16.40 -1.55
C ASP A 150 21.97 15.58 -0.94
N ILE A 151 21.74 14.95 0.22
CA ILE A 151 22.74 14.08 0.86
C ILE A 151 22.49 12.65 0.41
N GLN A 152 23.49 12.01 -0.18
CA GLN A 152 23.39 10.60 -0.58
C GLN A 152 23.31 9.68 0.64
N LEU A 153 22.32 8.79 0.63
CA LEU A 153 22.11 7.75 1.62
C LEU A 153 22.45 6.39 1.02
N LYS A 154 22.59 5.39 1.91
CA LYS A 154 22.83 4.00 1.54
C LYS A 154 21.99 3.08 2.41
N ASN A 155 21.19 2.24 1.75
CA ASN A 155 20.33 1.25 2.40
C ASN A 155 19.37 1.85 3.44
N ASP A 156 18.89 3.06 3.18
CA ASP A 156 17.99 3.78 4.07
C ASP A 156 16.53 3.36 3.82
N PRO A 157 15.75 3.06 4.88
CA PRO A 157 14.38 2.57 4.73
C PRO A 157 13.34 3.67 4.44
N GLY A 158 13.77 4.92 4.29
CA GLY A 158 12.89 6.04 3.96
C GLY A 158 12.32 6.78 5.16
N PHE A 159 12.70 6.44 6.39
CA PHE A 159 12.19 7.13 7.58
C PHE A 159 13.25 7.34 8.65
N LYS A 160 12.88 8.15 9.65
CA LYS A 160 13.50 8.23 10.96
C LYS A 160 12.41 8.16 12.02
N ILE A 161 12.79 7.75 13.22
CA ILE A 161 11.93 7.74 14.39
C ILE A 161 12.47 8.77 15.38
N PHE A 162 11.57 9.51 16.01
CA PHE A 162 11.90 10.56 16.96
C PHE A 162 11.15 10.39 18.28
N ARG A 163 11.75 10.94 19.34
CA ARG A 163 11.15 11.18 20.65
C ARG A 163 11.55 12.55 21.16
N LEU A 164 10.70 13.14 21.99
CA LEU A 164 11.01 14.40 22.66
C LEU A 164 11.99 14.17 23.81
N ASP A 165 12.92 15.10 23.98
CA ASP A 165 13.91 15.07 25.06
C ASP A 165 13.29 15.40 26.44
N ALA A 166 12.14 16.08 26.43
CA ALA A 166 11.39 16.46 27.61
C ALA A 166 9.88 16.48 27.31
N LEU A 167 9.07 16.34 28.35
CA LEU A 167 7.62 16.53 28.28
C LEU A 167 7.30 18.03 28.23
N ASP A 168 7.65 18.69 27.13
CA ASP A 168 7.36 20.08 26.82
C ASP A 168 6.87 20.21 25.36
N PRO A 169 5.79 20.95 25.08
CA PRO A 169 5.29 21.17 23.71
C PRO A 169 6.25 21.96 22.79
N ASN A 170 7.39 22.43 23.29
CA ASN A 170 8.47 23.07 22.54
C ASN A 170 9.82 22.37 22.77
N ALA A 171 9.79 21.12 23.25
CA ALA A 171 11.00 20.35 23.52
C ALA A 171 11.85 20.15 22.25
N SER A 172 13.16 19.98 22.46
CA SER A 172 14.02 19.36 21.46
C SER A 172 13.69 17.87 21.32
N TYR A 173 14.19 17.26 20.25
CA TYR A 173 13.97 15.85 19.94
C TYR A 173 15.25 15.20 19.43
N HIS A 174 15.33 13.88 19.61
CA HIS A 174 16.41 13.05 19.10
C HIS A 174 15.88 11.90 18.26
N SER A 175 16.74 11.32 17.42
CA SER A 175 16.41 10.11 16.68
C SER A 175 16.56 8.86 17.55
N VAL A 176 15.69 7.89 17.35
CA VAL A 176 15.68 6.61 18.05
C VAL A 176 16.09 5.49 17.10
N ASP A 177 16.91 4.56 17.59
CA ASP A 177 17.29 3.36 16.85
C ASP A 177 16.10 2.44 16.60
N PHE A 178 16.17 1.65 15.53
CA PHE A 178 15.11 0.71 15.18
C PHE A 178 15.66 -0.55 14.51
N LYS A 179 14.83 -1.59 14.48
CA LYS A 179 15.06 -2.82 13.74
C LYS A 179 13.82 -3.17 12.94
N ILE A 180 13.97 -3.33 11.63
CA ILE A 180 12.90 -3.85 10.77
C ILE A 180 13.07 -5.37 10.68
N GLU A 181 12.04 -6.12 11.05
CA GLU A 181 12.04 -7.57 10.99
C GLU A 181 11.49 -8.08 9.64
N GLY A 182 11.79 -9.34 9.30
CA GLY A 182 11.35 -9.96 8.05
C GLY A 182 12.20 -9.60 6.83
N TYR A 183 13.40 -9.03 7.04
CA TYR A 183 14.42 -8.79 6.02
C TYR A 183 15.78 -9.31 6.49
N ASP A 184 16.58 -9.80 5.56
CA ASP A 184 17.91 -10.34 5.87
C ASP A 184 18.91 -9.25 6.25
N ASN A 185 18.79 -8.07 5.63
CA ASN A 185 19.66 -6.92 5.86
C ASN A 185 19.05 -5.64 5.26
N ALA A 186 19.66 -4.48 5.55
CA ALA A 186 19.20 -3.17 5.10
C ALA A 186 19.17 -3.01 3.56
N GLN A 187 20.06 -3.67 2.82
CA GLN A 187 20.00 -3.66 1.35
C GLN A 187 18.75 -4.41 0.86
N HIS A 188 18.42 -5.53 1.50
CA HIS A 188 17.23 -6.31 1.18
C HIS A 188 15.94 -5.52 1.47
N VAL A 189 15.91 -4.72 2.55
CA VAL A 189 14.83 -3.76 2.85
C VAL A 189 14.58 -2.86 1.64
N VAL A 190 15.60 -2.14 1.16
CA VAL A 190 15.44 -1.20 0.05
C VAL A 190 15.04 -1.91 -1.25
N GLN A 191 15.66 -3.05 -1.56
CA GLN A 191 15.39 -3.78 -2.81
C GLN A 191 13.96 -4.31 -2.90
N LEU A 192 13.47 -4.99 -1.86
CA LEU A 192 12.11 -5.51 -1.86
C LEU A 192 11.08 -4.40 -1.77
N THR A 193 11.37 -3.36 -0.98
CA THR A 193 10.41 -2.28 -0.82
C THR A 193 10.28 -1.46 -2.10
N ASN A 194 11.35 -1.27 -2.88
CA ASN A 194 11.23 -0.66 -4.21
C ASN A 194 10.34 -1.49 -5.16
N LYS A 195 10.38 -2.82 -5.10
CA LYS A 195 9.44 -3.67 -5.86
C LYS A 195 8.00 -3.48 -5.37
N PHE A 196 7.80 -3.43 -4.06
CA PHE A 196 6.50 -3.16 -3.46
C PHE A 196 5.95 -1.77 -3.82
N ILE A 197 6.80 -0.73 -3.90
CA ILE A 197 6.40 0.61 -4.34
C ILE A 197 5.89 0.58 -5.78
N VAL A 198 6.52 -0.20 -6.67
CA VAL A 198 6.05 -0.39 -8.05
C VAL A 198 4.68 -1.05 -8.05
N ASP A 199 4.46 -2.08 -7.23
CA ASP A 199 3.16 -2.72 -7.08
C ASP A 199 2.11 -1.72 -6.56
N ALA A 200 2.41 -0.97 -5.49
CA ALA A 200 1.51 0.02 -4.91
C ALA A 200 1.14 1.12 -5.92
N THR A 201 2.11 1.62 -6.67
CA THR A 201 1.90 2.63 -7.72
C THR A 201 0.99 2.12 -8.86
N ASN A 202 0.98 0.81 -9.10
CA ASN A 202 0.18 0.18 -10.15
C ASN A 202 -1.21 -0.27 -9.69
N PHE A 203 -1.33 -0.74 -8.43
CA PHE A 203 -2.50 -1.43 -7.94
C PHE A 203 -3.19 -0.72 -6.77
N PHE A 204 -2.66 0.41 -6.27
CA PHE A 204 -3.26 1.16 -5.16
C PHE A 204 -3.45 2.64 -5.51
N PRO A 205 -4.46 2.96 -6.35
CA PRO A 205 -4.71 4.32 -6.77
C PRO A 205 -5.14 5.21 -5.59
N LYS A 206 -4.72 6.48 -5.64
CA LYS A 206 -5.14 7.54 -4.72
C LYS A 206 -6.67 7.65 -4.67
N ASP A 207 -7.26 7.86 -5.84
CA ASP A 207 -8.68 8.16 -6.04
C ASP A 207 -9.40 7.08 -6.86
N ASN A 208 -10.73 7.04 -6.77
CA ASN A 208 -11.59 6.19 -7.61
C ASN A 208 -11.19 4.70 -7.61
N LEU A 209 -10.80 4.17 -6.45
CA LEU A 209 -10.38 2.78 -6.25
C LEU A 209 -11.34 1.79 -6.92
N THR A 210 -12.62 1.87 -6.58
CA THR A 210 -13.64 0.94 -7.08
C THR A 210 -13.80 1.00 -8.59
N GLN A 211 -13.83 2.20 -9.18
CA GLN A 211 -13.97 2.38 -10.63
C GLN A 211 -12.72 1.90 -11.36
N THR A 212 -11.54 2.14 -10.80
CA THR A 212 -10.26 1.69 -11.36
C THR A 212 -10.20 0.15 -11.40
N TYR A 213 -10.54 -0.51 -10.30
CA TYR A 213 -10.56 -1.98 -10.26
C TYR A 213 -11.67 -2.57 -11.14
N GLU A 214 -12.85 -1.95 -11.18
CA GLU A 214 -13.91 -2.37 -12.09
C GLU A 214 -13.46 -2.30 -13.55
N LYS A 215 -12.80 -1.20 -13.94
CA LYS A 215 -12.21 -1.06 -15.27
C LYS A 215 -11.19 -2.16 -15.57
N ILE A 216 -10.23 -2.38 -14.67
CA ILE A 216 -9.21 -3.44 -14.82
C ILE A 216 -9.88 -4.80 -15.03
N ILE A 217 -10.84 -5.17 -14.17
CA ILE A 217 -11.51 -6.47 -14.27
C ILE A 217 -12.31 -6.59 -15.55
N ASN A 218 -13.08 -5.57 -15.93
CA ASN A 218 -13.87 -5.58 -17.16
C ASN A 218 -12.97 -5.69 -18.41
N GLU A 219 -11.86 -4.97 -18.46
CA GLU A 219 -10.89 -5.08 -19.57
C GLU A 219 -10.34 -6.50 -19.69
N ARG A 220 -9.98 -7.14 -18.57
CA ARG A 220 -9.50 -8.53 -18.58
C ARG A 220 -10.57 -9.53 -19.02
N ILE A 221 -11.83 -9.30 -18.65
CA ILE A 221 -12.97 -10.12 -19.11
C ILE A 221 -13.12 -10.02 -20.63
N VAL A 222 -13.13 -8.79 -21.16
CA VAL A 222 -13.25 -8.55 -22.62
C VAL A 222 -12.10 -9.21 -23.38
N GLU A 223 -10.87 -9.12 -22.85
CA GLU A 223 -9.70 -9.72 -23.47
C GLU A 223 -9.76 -11.26 -23.43
N LEU A 224 -10.23 -11.86 -22.32
CA LEU A 224 -10.46 -13.32 -22.24
C LEU A 224 -11.49 -13.79 -23.28
N ASP A 225 -12.62 -13.10 -23.39
CA ASP A 225 -13.66 -13.44 -24.36
C ASP A 225 -13.15 -13.28 -25.80
N SER A 226 -12.32 -12.26 -26.05
CA SER A 226 -11.68 -12.04 -27.36
C SER A 226 -10.70 -13.16 -27.72
N LEU A 227 -9.92 -13.68 -26.77
CA LEU A 227 -9.03 -14.83 -26.99
C LEU A 227 -9.83 -16.09 -27.36
N ILE A 228 -10.94 -16.34 -26.67
CA ILE A 228 -11.80 -17.50 -26.94
C ILE A 228 -12.46 -17.38 -28.32
N LEU A 229 -13.01 -16.21 -28.65
CA LEU A 229 -13.62 -15.95 -29.95
C LEU A 229 -12.59 -16.06 -31.09
N GLY A 230 -11.42 -15.45 -30.93
CA GLY A 230 -10.34 -15.53 -31.92
C GLY A 230 -9.85 -16.97 -32.14
N THR A 231 -9.82 -17.78 -31.09
CA THR A 231 -9.54 -19.22 -31.20
C THR A 231 -10.58 -19.91 -32.08
N GLU A 232 -11.86 -19.67 -31.81
CA GLU A 232 -12.98 -20.25 -32.58
C GLU A 232 -12.96 -19.85 -34.06
N GLU A 233 -12.73 -18.56 -34.35
CA GLU A 233 -12.61 -18.05 -35.72
C GLU A 233 -11.42 -18.68 -36.45
N TYR A 234 -10.27 -18.80 -35.76
CA TYR A 234 -9.09 -19.40 -36.35
C TYR A 234 -9.31 -20.88 -36.67
N LEU A 235 -9.89 -21.66 -35.76
CA LEU A 235 -10.25 -23.06 -36.00
C LEU A 235 -11.25 -23.22 -37.15
N THR A 236 -12.24 -22.34 -37.22
CA THR A 236 -13.20 -22.28 -38.33
C THR A 236 -12.48 -22.06 -39.65
N SER A 237 -11.50 -21.15 -39.69
CA SER A 237 -10.72 -20.88 -40.90
C SER A 237 -9.86 -22.07 -41.34
N LEU A 238 -9.38 -22.91 -40.42
CA LEU A 238 -8.63 -24.13 -40.74
C LEU A 238 -9.54 -25.17 -41.40
N ILE A 239 -10.77 -25.32 -40.92
CA ILE A 239 -11.77 -26.20 -41.56
C ILE A 239 -12.02 -25.75 -43.00
N HIS A 240 -12.26 -24.46 -43.22
CA HIS A 240 -12.53 -23.93 -44.56
C HIS A 240 -11.34 -24.10 -45.52
N ARG A 241 -10.11 -24.07 -45.01
CA ARG A 241 -8.88 -24.30 -45.78
C ARG A 241 -8.54 -25.78 -46.00
N GLY A 242 -9.30 -26.70 -45.41
CA GLY A 242 -9.03 -28.14 -45.47
C GLY A 242 -7.87 -28.59 -44.58
N GLU A 243 -7.41 -27.75 -43.65
CA GLU A 243 -6.24 -27.98 -42.79
C GLU A 243 -6.60 -28.68 -41.46
N LYS A 244 -7.58 -29.59 -41.47
CA LYS A 244 -8.13 -30.21 -40.24
C LYS A 244 -7.09 -30.94 -39.38
N ALA A 245 -6.01 -31.43 -39.99
CA ALA A 245 -4.93 -32.10 -39.26
C ALA A 245 -4.23 -31.19 -38.23
N ARG A 246 -4.31 -29.86 -38.40
CA ARG A 246 -3.70 -28.88 -37.49
C ARG A 246 -4.59 -28.53 -36.29
N ILE A 247 -5.87 -28.88 -36.31
CA ILE A 247 -6.85 -28.49 -35.29
C ILE A 247 -6.45 -28.93 -33.88
N PRO A 248 -6.02 -30.19 -33.63
CA PRO A 248 -5.67 -30.62 -32.28
C PRO A 248 -4.50 -29.83 -31.68
N GLU A 249 -3.46 -29.59 -32.48
CA GLU A 249 -2.29 -28.81 -32.05
C GLU A 249 -2.67 -27.35 -31.75
N VAL A 250 -3.46 -26.74 -32.62
CA VAL A 250 -3.92 -25.35 -32.44
C VAL A 250 -4.81 -25.22 -31.21
N LEU A 251 -5.74 -26.14 -31.00
CA LEU A 251 -6.61 -26.16 -29.81
C LEU A 251 -5.79 -26.25 -28.51
N GLU A 252 -4.78 -27.11 -28.47
CA GLU A 252 -3.92 -27.25 -27.30
C GLU A 252 -3.13 -25.97 -27.04
N ASN A 253 -2.47 -25.43 -28.07
CA ASN A 253 -1.67 -24.20 -27.94
C ASN A 253 -2.53 -23.00 -27.49
N GLN A 254 -3.69 -22.79 -28.11
CA GLN A 254 -4.59 -21.69 -27.75
C GLN A 254 -5.19 -21.87 -26.35
N SER A 255 -5.51 -23.11 -25.96
CA SER A 255 -5.97 -23.41 -24.59
C SER A 255 -4.91 -23.10 -23.55
N GLN A 256 -3.63 -23.38 -23.84
CA GLN A 256 -2.51 -23.03 -22.97
C GLN A 256 -2.33 -21.52 -22.86
N GLU A 257 -2.42 -20.78 -23.97
CA GLU A 257 -2.34 -19.31 -23.98
C GLU A 257 -3.46 -18.68 -23.15
N ILE A 258 -4.70 -19.15 -23.31
CA ILE A 258 -5.85 -18.70 -22.51
C ILE A 258 -5.63 -19.01 -21.02
N ARG A 259 -5.13 -20.19 -20.67
CA ARG A 259 -4.84 -20.54 -19.27
C ARG A 259 -3.72 -19.69 -18.67
N LYS A 260 -2.68 -19.39 -19.44
CA LYS A 260 -1.61 -18.48 -19.06
C LYS A 260 -2.16 -17.07 -18.78
N PHE A 261 -3.00 -16.57 -19.68
CA PHE A 261 -3.68 -15.28 -19.52
C PHE A 261 -4.49 -15.20 -18.22
N VAL A 262 -5.21 -16.28 -17.89
CA VAL A 262 -5.98 -16.38 -16.65
C VAL A 262 -5.07 -16.37 -15.42
N ALA A 263 -3.98 -17.15 -15.44
CA ALA A 263 -3.00 -17.18 -14.36
C ALA A 263 -2.37 -15.79 -14.11
N GLU A 264 -1.99 -15.08 -15.17
CA GLU A 264 -1.47 -13.71 -15.07
C GLU A 264 -2.50 -12.74 -14.48
N THR A 265 -3.79 -12.92 -14.82
CA THR A 265 -4.87 -12.10 -14.26
C THR A 265 -5.09 -12.40 -12.78
N PHE A 266 -4.99 -13.65 -12.35
CA PHE A 266 -5.06 -14.01 -10.93
C PHE A 266 -3.98 -13.32 -10.11
N VAL A 267 -2.74 -13.24 -10.62
CA VAL A 267 -1.66 -12.50 -9.92
C VAL A 267 -2.04 -11.03 -9.72
N LYS A 268 -2.63 -10.38 -10.73
CA LYS A 268 -3.10 -8.99 -10.60
C LYS A 268 -4.23 -8.84 -9.58
N ILE A 269 -5.15 -9.82 -9.53
CA ILE A 269 -6.25 -9.83 -8.56
C ILE A 269 -5.74 -9.99 -7.14
N GLU A 270 -4.77 -10.89 -6.91
CA GLU A 270 -4.16 -11.04 -5.59
C GLU A 270 -3.43 -9.76 -5.15
N LYS A 271 -2.83 -9.01 -6.09
CA LYS A 271 -2.29 -7.68 -5.80
C LYS A 271 -3.37 -6.68 -5.38
N ILE A 272 -4.51 -6.65 -6.06
CA ILE A 272 -5.63 -5.78 -5.66
C ILE A 272 -6.08 -6.12 -4.24
N LYS A 273 -6.23 -7.41 -3.92
CA LYS A 273 -6.59 -7.86 -2.56
C LYS A 273 -5.56 -7.46 -1.52
N GLU A 274 -4.27 -7.68 -1.81
CA GLU A 274 -3.15 -7.30 -0.94
C GLU A 274 -3.23 -5.82 -0.55
N PHE A 275 -3.54 -4.92 -1.50
CA PHE A 275 -3.60 -3.49 -1.22
C PHE A 275 -4.81 -3.03 -0.41
N MET A 276 -5.86 -3.87 -0.28
CA MET A 276 -7.02 -3.53 0.55
C MET A 276 -6.68 -3.53 2.05
N ASP A 277 -5.64 -4.28 2.45
CA ASP A 277 -5.19 -4.32 3.84
C ASP A 277 -4.59 -2.98 4.31
N TYR A 278 -4.10 -2.16 3.37
CA TYR A 278 -3.44 -0.88 3.63
C TYR A 278 -4.36 0.35 3.45
N LEU A 279 -5.66 0.14 3.24
CA LEU A 279 -6.66 1.22 3.28
C LEU A 279 -6.67 1.92 4.64
N GLU A 280 -7.07 3.18 4.66
CA GLU A 280 -7.40 3.85 5.90
C GLU A 280 -8.52 3.10 6.61
N TYR A 281 -8.51 3.13 7.95
CA TYR A 281 -9.46 2.35 8.75
C TYR A 281 -10.92 2.63 8.35
N LYS A 282 -11.27 3.91 8.18
CA LYS A 282 -12.60 4.37 7.76
C LYS A 282 -13.00 3.95 6.34
N GLU A 283 -12.05 3.74 5.44
CA GLU A 283 -12.34 3.34 4.06
C GLU A 283 -12.76 1.87 3.97
N LYS A 284 -12.23 1.00 4.84
CA LYS A 284 -12.36 -0.46 4.74
C LYS A 284 -13.81 -0.92 4.66
N GLN A 285 -14.67 -0.39 5.51
CA GLN A 285 -16.08 -0.79 5.58
C GLN A 285 -16.87 -0.49 4.29
N THR A 286 -16.44 0.52 3.52
CA THR A 286 -17.16 0.96 2.32
C THR A 286 -16.52 0.46 1.03
N ILE A 287 -15.20 0.35 0.98
CA ILE A 287 -14.45 -0.01 -0.23
C ILE A 287 -14.34 -1.53 -0.38
N VAL A 288 -13.96 -2.26 0.68
CA VAL A 288 -13.69 -3.71 0.59
C VAL A 288 -14.88 -4.50 0.03
N PRO A 289 -16.13 -4.32 0.52
CA PRO A 289 -17.27 -5.07 -0.02
C PRO A 289 -17.56 -4.78 -1.50
N LYS A 290 -17.29 -3.54 -1.96
CA LYS A 290 -17.45 -3.16 -3.37
C LYS A 290 -16.39 -3.83 -4.24
N VAL A 291 -15.14 -3.85 -3.77
CA VAL A 291 -14.03 -4.52 -4.46
C VAL A 291 -14.27 -6.03 -4.53
N ASP A 292 -14.71 -6.67 -3.44
CA ASP A 292 -15.05 -8.10 -3.44
C ASP A 292 -16.10 -8.45 -4.48
N LYS A 293 -17.14 -7.61 -4.60
CA LYS A 293 -18.17 -7.77 -5.65
C LYS A 293 -17.61 -7.63 -7.05
N ILE A 294 -16.66 -6.71 -7.27
CA ILE A 294 -15.98 -6.53 -8.56
C ILE A 294 -15.15 -7.77 -8.89
N LEU A 295 -14.31 -8.24 -7.95
CA LEU A 295 -13.44 -9.40 -8.14
C LEU A 295 -14.25 -10.69 -8.36
N LYS A 296 -15.43 -10.81 -7.74
CA LYS A 296 -16.33 -11.93 -7.95
C LYS A 296 -16.75 -12.10 -9.42
N LYS A 297 -16.91 -11.00 -10.18
CA LYS A 297 -17.25 -11.06 -11.62
C LYS A 297 -16.24 -11.90 -12.40
N TRP A 298 -14.95 -11.72 -12.13
CA TRP A 298 -13.88 -12.50 -12.76
C TRP A 298 -13.95 -13.97 -12.37
N ASN A 299 -14.12 -14.24 -11.07
CA ASN A 299 -14.19 -15.61 -10.55
C ASN A 299 -15.34 -16.40 -11.18
N ASP A 300 -16.51 -15.77 -11.31
CA ASP A 300 -17.70 -16.40 -11.91
C ASP A 300 -17.45 -16.76 -13.40
N ILE A 301 -16.73 -15.92 -14.15
CA ILE A 301 -16.38 -16.18 -15.55
C ILE A 301 -15.36 -17.32 -15.68
N VAL A 302 -14.30 -17.29 -14.86
CA VAL A 302 -13.25 -18.31 -14.92
C VAL A 302 -13.76 -19.68 -14.46
N ALA A 303 -14.72 -19.74 -13.52
CA ALA A 303 -15.34 -20.99 -13.11
C ALA A 303 -16.01 -21.74 -14.28
N GLY A 304 -16.48 -21.03 -15.31
CA GLY A 304 -17.07 -21.60 -16.52
C GLY A 304 -16.06 -21.91 -17.65
N LEU A 305 -14.78 -21.53 -17.50
CA LEU A 305 -13.81 -21.55 -18.59
C LEU A 305 -13.49 -22.96 -19.09
N ASP A 306 -13.22 -23.91 -18.20
CA ASP A 306 -12.91 -25.28 -18.60
C ASP A 306 -14.06 -25.94 -19.35
N LYS A 307 -15.31 -25.57 -19.03
CA LYS A 307 -16.49 -26.03 -19.77
C LYS A 307 -16.51 -25.43 -21.17
N ARG A 308 -16.28 -24.12 -21.31
CA ARG A 308 -16.21 -23.41 -22.61
C ARG A 308 -15.11 -24.00 -23.50
N LEU A 309 -13.92 -24.24 -22.96
CA LEU A 309 -12.81 -24.85 -23.73
C LEU A 309 -13.12 -26.29 -24.17
N LYS A 310 -13.78 -27.09 -23.32
CA LYS A 310 -14.24 -28.43 -23.69
C LYS A 310 -15.32 -28.40 -24.77
N GLU A 311 -16.25 -27.45 -24.71
CA GLU A 311 -17.27 -27.26 -25.74
C GLU A 311 -16.64 -26.86 -27.08
N LEU A 312 -15.64 -25.97 -27.05
CA LEU A 312 -14.85 -25.60 -28.22
C LEU A 312 -14.13 -26.80 -28.82
N SER A 313 -13.45 -27.61 -27.99
CA SER A 313 -12.77 -28.82 -28.43
C SER A 313 -13.72 -29.90 -28.98
N LYS A 314 -14.99 -29.93 -28.57
CA LYS A 314 -15.98 -30.85 -29.14
C LYS A 314 -16.54 -30.36 -30.48
N LYS A 315 -16.49 -29.05 -30.73
CA LYS A 315 -17.05 -28.42 -31.93
C LYS A 315 -16.17 -28.61 -33.16
N PHE A 316 -14.85 -28.70 -33.00
CA PHE A 316 -13.84 -28.76 -34.06
C PHE A 316 -13.12 -30.10 -34.07
#